data_AF-A0A3B9VHU7-F1
#
_entry.id   AF-A0A3B9VHU7-F1
#
_cell.length_a   1.000
_cell.length_b   1.000
_cell.length_c   1.000
_cell.angle_alpha   90.00
_cell.angle_beta   90.00
_cell.angle_gamma   90.00
#
_symmetry.space_group_name_H-M   'P 1'
#
loop_
_entity.id
_entity.type
_entity.pdbx_description
1 polymer ?
#
loop_
_entity_poly.entity_id
_entity_poly.type
_entity_poly.pdbx_seq_one_letter_code
_entity_poly.pdbx_strand_id
1 'polypeptide(L)'
;MQYCMPCKENKKGKYKMFKLRPGKRIKRIMLANKSKKLNAMYEDSESKALRPKIIDMTKGVDLIVNNRMSMARLGDGEFEICLGRNIDFQEQSDDLSKRLLDVLKLKREGLLIGIHDIYANLDKYVKTEGLNDSIGRDFWRFYLTSDDRRERLYSLFDMDMEYVDAYITRPYMDFEDKGFAVSHFKNMKRIWNERDIVFVEGEFSRLGVGNDLFDNAKSIKRILCPAKHAYSKYDEIIDFCKKQDKESLFIIALGPAATLLACDLHELGFQALDIGHIDIEYGWMKKNSKIKVAIENKYTSEAKDGGRDIDRVSSFKDADYESQIVVKIK
;
A
#
# COMPACT_ATOMS: atom_id res chain seq x y z
N MET A 1 23.34 -51.47 -3.67
CA MET A 1 22.22 -50.69 -3.08
C MET A 1 21.98 -49.48 -3.96
N GLN A 2 20.82 -49.51 -4.61
CA GLN A 2 20.06 -48.45 -5.28
C GLN A 2 20.73 -47.52 -6.32
N TYR A 3 20.65 -47.99 -7.56
CA TYR A 3 20.59 -47.21 -8.81
C TYR A 3 19.24 -46.48 -8.97
N CYS A 4 19.19 -45.33 -9.67
CA CYS A 4 18.44 -45.16 -10.93
C CYS A 4 18.45 -43.71 -11.49
N MET A 5 19.16 -43.57 -12.62
CA MET A 5 18.84 -42.96 -13.93
C MET A 5 17.47 -42.28 -14.25
N PRO A 6 17.37 -41.55 -15.40
CA PRO A 6 16.84 -40.19 -15.52
C PRO A 6 15.36 -40.09 -15.89
N CYS A 7 14.82 -38.89 -15.63
CA CYS A 7 13.45 -38.47 -15.87
C CYS A 7 13.10 -38.53 -17.36
N LYS A 8 12.26 -39.50 -17.75
CA LYS A 8 11.60 -39.54 -19.08
C LYS A 8 10.52 -38.46 -19.16
N GLU A 9 10.47 -37.80 -20.32
CA GLU A 9 9.34 -37.03 -20.81
C GLU A 9 8.03 -37.79 -20.65
N ASN A 10 6.98 -37.11 -20.21
CA ASN A 10 5.62 -37.62 -20.36
C ASN A 10 4.75 -36.55 -21.03
N LYS A 11 4.50 -36.76 -22.32
CA LYS A 11 3.47 -36.08 -23.12
C LYS A 11 2.10 -36.36 -22.51
N LYS A 12 1.45 -35.32 -21.97
CA LYS A 12 0.00 -35.07 -21.99
C LYS A 12 -0.30 -33.78 -21.24
N GLY A 13 -0.65 -32.73 -21.97
CA GLY A 13 -1.16 -31.49 -21.41
C GLY A 13 -2.40 -31.73 -20.56
N LYS A 14 -2.31 -31.40 -19.27
CA LYS A 14 -3.47 -31.18 -18.40
C LYS A 14 -3.16 -30.02 -17.49
N TYR A 15 -3.75 -28.87 -17.79
CA TYR A 15 -3.91 -27.79 -16.81
C TYR A 15 -4.58 -28.37 -15.56
N LYS A 16 -3.87 -28.41 -14.43
CA LYS A 16 -4.47 -28.71 -13.13
C LYS A 16 -5.34 -27.52 -12.72
N MET A 17 -6.60 -27.51 -13.15
CA MET A 17 -7.62 -26.73 -12.46
C MET A 17 -7.73 -27.29 -11.04
N PHE A 18 -7.30 -26.53 -10.04
CA PHE A 18 -7.57 -26.81 -8.63
C PHE A 18 -9.09 -26.75 -8.40
N LYS A 19 -9.79 -27.87 -8.62
CA LYS A 19 -11.20 -28.02 -8.23
C LYS A 19 -11.27 -28.00 -6.71
N LEU A 20 -11.68 -26.86 -6.15
CA LEU A 20 -12.03 -26.73 -4.74
C LEU A 20 -13.12 -27.74 -4.38
N ARG A 21 -12.95 -28.43 -3.25
CA ARG A 21 -13.96 -29.38 -2.73
C ARG A 21 -15.32 -28.66 -2.57
N PRO A 22 -16.44 -29.22 -3.05
CA PRO A 22 -17.76 -28.55 -3.08
C PRO A 22 -18.17 -27.87 -1.76
N GLY A 23 -17.92 -28.50 -0.61
CA GLY A 23 -18.27 -27.92 0.70
C GLY A 23 -17.51 -26.64 1.07
N LYS A 24 -16.24 -26.48 0.64
CA LYS A 24 -15.48 -25.25 0.89
C LYS A 24 -16.01 -24.07 0.06
N ARG A 25 -16.49 -24.35 -1.16
CA ARG A 25 -17.07 -23.34 -2.05
C ARG A 25 -18.39 -22.81 -1.48
N ILE A 26 -19.28 -23.70 -1.04
CA ILE A 26 -20.58 -23.32 -0.45
C ILE A 26 -20.37 -22.47 0.80
N LYS A 27 -19.47 -22.87 1.71
CA LYS A 27 -19.15 -22.09 2.92
C LYS A 27 -18.69 -20.67 2.59
N ARG A 28 -17.89 -20.49 1.54
CA ARG A 28 -17.41 -19.16 1.10
C ARG A 28 -18.53 -18.29 0.55
N ILE A 29 -19.40 -18.85 -0.27
CA ILE A 29 -20.56 -18.12 -0.81
C ILE A 29 -21.48 -17.66 0.33
N MET A 30 -21.75 -18.55 1.30
CA MET A 30 -22.56 -18.19 2.48
C MET A 30 -21.92 -17.06 3.29
N LEU A 31 -20.60 -17.10 3.48
CA LEU A 31 -19.88 -16.06 4.20
C LEU A 31 -19.89 -14.73 3.45
N ALA A 32 -19.64 -14.72 2.13
CA ALA A 32 -19.72 -13.51 1.32
C ALA A 32 -21.13 -12.89 1.36
N ASN A 33 -22.18 -13.70 1.26
CA ASN A 33 -23.57 -13.24 1.37
C ASN A 33 -23.88 -12.68 2.77
N LYS A 34 -23.38 -13.33 3.84
CA LYS A 34 -23.51 -12.83 5.21
C LYS A 34 -22.84 -11.46 5.36
N SER A 35 -21.59 -11.33 4.94
CA SER A 35 -20.85 -10.06 5.01
C SER A 35 -21.53 -8.97 4.18
N LYS A 36 -22.03 -9.28 2.98
CA LYS A 36 -22.81 -8.33 2.18
C LYS A 36 -24.06 -7.85 2.93
N LYS A 37 -24.81 -8.75 3.56
CA LYS A 37 -26.00 -8.38 4.34
C LYS A 37 -25.67 -7.46 5.52
N LEU A 38 -24.57 -7.73 6.23
CA LEU A 38 -24.13 -6.90 7.36
C LEU A 38 -23.65 -5.51 6.95
N ASN A 39 -23.07 -5.37 5.74
CA ASN A 39 -22.64 -4.08 5.22
C ASN A 39 -23.75 -3.30 4.49
N ALA A 40 -24.91 -3.90 4.23
CA ALA A 40 -25.96 -3.31 3.37
C ALA A 40 -26.40 -1.91 3.83
N MET A 41 -26.56 -1.68 5.14
CA MET A 41 -26.91 -0.36 5.67
C MET A 41 -25.81 0.71 5.45
N TYR A 42 -24.55 0.31 5.28
CA TYR A 42 -23.43 1.24 5.07
C TYR A 42 -23.18 1.46 3.57
N GLU A 43 -23.48 0.48 2.72
CA GLU A 43 -23.31 0.58 1.27
C GLU A 43 -24.47 1.31 0.57
N ASP A 44 -25.62 1.44 1.23
CA ASP A 44 -26.78 2.22 0.76
C ASP A 44 -26.54 3.73 0.91
N SER A 45 -26.56 4.47 -0.21
CA SER A 45 -26.33 5.92 -0.23
C SER A 45 -27.42 6.71 0.50
N GLU A 46 -28.64 6.18 0.58
CA GLU A 46 -29.77 6.83 1.26
C GLU A 46 -29.78 6.57 2.77
N SER A 47 -28.94 5.64 3.24
CA SER A 47 -28.85 5.30 4.65
C SER A 47 -28.12 6.38 5.46
N LYS A 48 -28.69 6.70 6.62
CA LYS A 48 -28.12 7.60 7.64
C LYS A 48 -27.04 6.96 8.50
N ALA A 49 -26.50 5.81 8.09
CA ALA A 49 -25.39 5.17 8.80
C ALA A 49 -24.19 6.11 8.91
N LEU A 50 -23.61 6.21 10.11
CA LEU A 50 -22.41 6.99 10.35
C LEU A 50 -21.21 6.37 9.60
N ARG A 51 -20.41 7.22 8.95
CA ARG A 51 -19.24 6.84 8.14
C ARG A 51 -18.15 7.90 8.32
N PRO A 52 -16.86 7.52 8.30
CA PRO A 52 -15.79 8.51 8.28
C PRO A 52 -15.87 9.33 6.98
N LYS A 53 -15.49 10.60 7.04
CA LYS A 53 -15.48 11.49 5.89
C LYS A 53 -14.21 11.24 5.10
N ILE A 54 -14.35 10.88 3.82
CA ILE A 54 -13.21 10.61 2.93
C ILE A 54 -13.15 11.63 1.80
N ILE A 55 -11.99 12.27 1.65
CA ILE A 55 -11.59 13.09 0.51
C ILE A 55 -11.13 12.15 -0.59
N ASP A 56 -11.70 12.30 -1.78
CA ASP A 56 -11.35 11.46 -2.93
C ASP A 56 -9.89 11.66 -3.38
N MET A 57 -9.40 10.67 -4.13
CA MET A 57 -8.00 10.62 -4.57
C MET A 57 -7.58 11.82 -5.43
N THR A 58 -8.47 12.36 -6.27
CA THR A 58 -8.16 13.49 -7.16
C THR A 58 -7.98 14.77 -6.34
N LYS A 59 -8.94 15.06 -5.46
CA LYS A 59 -8.86 16.19 -4.53
C LYS A 59 -7.67 16.05 -3.57
N GLY A 60 -7.35 14.83 -3.14
CA GLY A 60 -6.14 14.55 -2.36
C GLY A 60 -4.85 14.97 -3.07
N VAL A 61 -4.70 14.64 -4.36
CA VAL A 61 -3.56 15.10 -5.17
C VAL A 61 -3.54 16.62 -5.27
N ASP A 62 -4.69 17.26 -5.50
CA ASP A 62 -4.76 18.72 -5.58
C ASP A 62 -4.35 19.41 -4.28
N LEU A 63 -4.75 18.86 -3.12
CA LEU A 63 -4.32 19.37 -1.81
C LEU A 63 -2.81 19.26 -1.63
N ILE A 64 -2.21 18.14 -2.03
CA ILE A 64 -0.76 17.92 -1.96
C ILE A 64 -0.02 18.92 -2.85
N VAL A 65 -0.48 19.10 -4.09
CA VAL A 65 0.19 19.97 -5.09
C VAL A 65 0.02 21.44 -4.72
N ASN A 66 -1.21 21.88 -4.48
CA ASN A 66 -1.52 23.31 -4.36
C ASN A 66 -1.10 23.89 -3.00
N ASN A 67 -1.14 23.06 -1.94
CA ASN A 67 -0.87 23.53 -0.57
C ASN A 67 0.41 22.91 0.02
N ARG A 68 1.20 22.17 -0.78
CA ARG A 68 2.42 21.45 -0.35
C ARG A 68 2.19 20.55 0.87
N MET A 69 1.02 19.93 0.95
CA MET A 69 0.65 19.06 2.07
C MET A 69 1.59 17.85 2.12
N SER A 70 1.92 17.44 3.35
CA SER A 70 2.45 16.12 3.67
C SER A 70 1.31 15.12 3.78
N MET A 71 1.62 13.82 3.74
CA MET A 71 0.62 12.77 3.82
C MET A 71 1.15 11.54 4.53
N ALA A 72 0.44 11.11 5.57
CA ALA A 72 0.60 9.82 6.24
C ALA A 72 -0.65 8.97 5.99
N ARG A 73 -0.51 7.65 5.78
CA ARG A 73 -1.66 6.77 5.50
C ARG A 73 -1.68 5.58 6.46
N LEU A 74 -2.88 5.13 6.79
CA LEU A 74 -3.14 3.91 7.54
C LEU A 74 -3.95 2.96 6.68
N GLY A 75 -3.32 1.86 6.29
CA GLY A 75 -3.92 0.77 5.57
C GLY A 75 -4.43 -0.35 6.48
N ASP A 76 -4.84 -1.46 5.87
CA ASP A 76 -5.23 -2.66 6.61
C ASP A 76 -4.10 -3.18 7.48
N GLY A 77 -2.85 -3.12 7.00
CA GLY A 77 -1.67 -3.53 7.75
C GLY A 77 -1.43 -2.69 9.01
N GLU A 78 -1.50 -1.36 8.91
CA GLU A 78 -1.37 -0.47 10.07
C GLU A 78 -2.50 -0.70 11.08
N PHE A 79 -3.72 -0.97 10.62
CA PHE A 79 -4.81 -1.33 11.52
C PHE A 79 -4.64 -2.71 12.14
N GLU A 80 -4.07 -3.71 11.46
CA GLU A 80 -3.73 -4.99 12.12
C GLU A 80 -2.76 -4.77 13.28
N ILE A 81 -1.75 -3.91 13.11
CA ILE A 81 -0.81 -3.55 14.17
C ILE A 81 -1.52 -2.84 15.32
N CYS A 82 -2.40 -1.88 15.01
CA CYS A 82 -3.21 -1.17 16.03
C CYS A 82 -4.13 -2.12 16.81
N LEU A 83 -4.48 -3.27 16.24
CA LEU A 83 -5.30 -4.31 16.86
C LEU A 83 -4.47 -5.43 17.50
N GLY A 84 -3.15 -5.26 17.63
CA GLY A 84 -2.24 -6.19 18.31
C GLY A 84 -1.76 -7.35 17.45
N ARG A 85 -1.75 -7.23 16.11
CA ARG A 85 -1.38 -8.31 15.19
C ARG A 85 -0.15 -7.94 14.35
N ASN A 86 0.74 -8.92 14.18
CA ASN A 86 1.89 -8.81 13.27
C ASN A 86 1.43 -8.79 11.81
N ILE A 87 2.25 -8.15 10.94
CA ILE A 87 2.11 -8.22 9.48
C ILE A 87 3.38 -8.78 8.84
N ASP A 88 3.31 -9.14 7.55
CA ASP A 88 4.35 -9.92 6.84
C ASP A 88 5.78 -9.33 6.88
N PHE A 89 5.89 -8.01 7.06
CA PHE A 89 7.14 -7.25 7.00
C PHE A 89 7.36 -6.35 8.23
N GLN A 90 6.50 -6.40 9.24
CA GLN A 90 6.65 -5.61 10.46
C GLN A 90 6.01 -6.35 11.64
N GLU A 91 6.81 -6.55 12.69
CA GLU A 91 6.32 -7.01 13.98
C GLU A 91 5.56 -5.90 14.69
N GLN A 92 4.50 -6.29 15.38
CA GLN A 92 3.77 -5.42 16.28
C GLN A 92 4.61 -5.14 17.54
N SER A 93 4.56 -3.89 17.98
CA SER A 93 4.97 -3.48 19.32
C SER A 93 3.96 -2.48 19.86
N ASP A 94 3.84 -2.41 21.19
CA ASP A 94 2.89 -1.49 21.84
C ASP A 94 3.22 -0.03 21.49
N ASP A 95 4.51 0.28 21.39
CA ASP A 95 5.01 1.59 21.00
C ASP A 95 4.61 1.96 19.55
N LEU A 96 4.86 1.06 18.58
CA LEU A 96 4.44 1.28 17.19
C LEU A 96 2.93 1.44 17.07
N SER A 97 2.17 0.57 17.73
CA SER A 97 0.70 0.62 17.76
C SER A 97 0.21 1.96 18.32
N LYS A 98 0.77 2.40 19.45
CA LYS A 98 0.39 3.67 20.07
C LYS A 98 0.68 4.85 19.15
N ARG A 99 1.87 4.90 18.54
CA ARG A 99 2.24 5.99 17.63
C ARG A 99 1.35 6.06 16.39
N LEU A 100 0.97 4.90 15.82
CA LEU A 100 0.04 4.87 14.68
C LEU A 100 -1.35 5.41 15.08
N LEU A 101 -1.84 5.06 16.27
CA LEU A 101 -3.10 5.59 16.79
C LEU A 101 -3.04 7.10 17.06
N ASP A 102 -1.89 7.60 17.53
CA ASP A 102 -1.67 9.03 17.73
C ASP A 102 -1.72 9.78 16.38
N VAL A 103 -1.09 9.25 15.33
CA VAL A 103 -1.15 9.81 13.97
C VAL A 103 -2.57 9.81 13.40
N LEU A 104 -3.36 8.74 13.62
CA LEU A 104 -4.73 8.63 13.12
C LEU A 104 -5.67 9.75 13.60
N LYS A 105 -5.39 10.31 14.78
CA LYS A 105 -6.18 11.38 15.41
C LYS A 105 -5.54 12.76 15.30
N LEU A 106 -4.40 12.84 14.62
CA LEU A 106 -3.61 14.06 14.56
C LEU A 106 -4.25 15.08 13.61
N LYS A 107 -4.62 16.24 14.15
CA LYS A 107 -5.05 17.42 13.38
C LYS A 107 -3.91 18.42 13.32
N ARG A 108 -3.28 18.54 12.16
CA ARG A 108 -2.19 19.49 11.89
C ARG A 108 -2.39 20.14 10.54
N GLU A 109 -2.18 21.44 10.49
CA GLU A 109 -2.18 22.18 9.23
C GLU A 109 -1.02 21.70 8.36
N GLY A 110 -1.25 21.48 7.07
CA GLY A 110 -0.21 20.99 6.17
C GLY A 110 -0.03 19.46 6.16
N LEU A 111 -0.80 18.69 6.92
CA LEU A 111 -0.72 17.22 6.98
C LEU A 111 -2.06 16.55 6.69
N LEU A 112 -2.07 15.68 5.68
CA LEU A 112 -3.19 14.80 5.37
C LEU A 112 -3.00 13.46 6.06
N ILE A 113 -4.05 12.98 6.74
CA ILE A 113 -4.12 11.62 7.27
C ILE A 113 -5.04 10.81 6.38
N GLY A 114 -4.55 9.67 5.89
CA GLY A 114 -5.27 8.82 4.95
C GLY A 114 -5.77 7.53 5.57
N ILE A 115 -7.00 7.12 5.23
CA ILE A 115 -7.56 5.80 5.51
C ILE A 115 -8.23 5.26 4.24
N HIS A 116 -8.34 3.95 4.08
CA HIS A 116 -8.98 3.37 2.89
C HIS A 116 -10.46 3.77 2.79
N ASP A 117 -10.93 4.18 1.59
CA ASP A 117 -12.34 4.46 1.34
C ASP A 117 -13.18 3.17 1.16
N ILE A 118 -13.35 2.42 2.24
CA ILE A 118 -14.05 1.13 2.29
C ILE A 118 -15.32 1.15 3.15
N TYR A 119 -15.70 2.31 3.69
CA TYR A 119 -16.73 2.39 4.71
C TYR A 119 -18.13 2.67 4.17
N ALA A 120 -18.23 2.98 2.87
CA ALA A 120 -19.45 3.27 2.12
C ALA A 120 -19.67 2.26 0.98
N ASN A 121 -20.24 2.70 -0.15
CA ASN A 121 -20.45 1.87 -1.34
C ASN A 121 -19.11 1.34 -1.88
N LEU A 122 -19.05 0.04 -2.14
CA LEU A 122 -17.85 -0.67 -2.59
C LEU A 122 -17.89 -1.07 -4.08
N ASP A 123 -18.81 -0.53 -4.86
CA ASP A 123 -19.03 -0.94 -6.26
C ASP A 123 -17.90 -0.52 -7.21
N LYS A 124 -17.13 0.49 -6.80
CA LYS A 124 -15.88 0.91 -7.47
C LYS A 124 -14.78 -0.16 -7.43
N TYR A 125 -14.85 -1.11 -6.49
CA TYR A 125 -13.87 -2.18 -6.37
C TYR A 125 -14.26 -3.42 -7.17
N VAL A 126 -13.25 -4.13 -7.68
CA VAL A 126 -13.44 -5.32 -8.49
C VAL A 126 -14.30 -6.35 -7.75
N LYS A 127 -15.26 -6.92 -8.46
CA LYS A 127 -16.06 -8.03 -7.94
C LYS A 127 -15.18 -9.27 -7.90
N THR A 128 -15.00 -9.83 -6.72
CA THR A 128 -14.35 -11.13 -6.56
C THR A 128 -15.37 -12.26 -6.59
N GLU A 129 -15.11 -13.32 -7.35
CA GLU A 129 -15.89 -14.56 -7.25
C GLU A 129 -15.40 -15.40 -6.05
N GLY A 130 -15.61 -14.86 -4.85
CA GLY A 130 -15.32 -15.52 -3.57
C GLY A 130 -14.04 -15.06 -2.86
N LEU A 131 -13.89 -15.51 -1.61
CA LEU A 131 -12.90 -15.05 -0.61
C LEU A 131 -11.43 -15.44 -0.86
N ASN A 132 -11.06 -15.86 -2.06
CA ASN A 132 -9.74 -16.43 -2.34
C ASN A 132 -8.72 -15.41 -2.84
N ASP A 133 -9.18 -14.23 -3.19
CA ASP A 133 -8.33 -13.14 -3.65
C ASP A 133 -8.42 -12.02 -2.61
N SER A 134 -7.26 -11.59 -2.09
CA SER A 134 -7.08 -10.42 -1.21
C SER A 134 -7.28 -9.12 -2.01
N ILE A 135 -8.36 -9.09 -2.77
CA ILE A 135 -8.66 -8.10 -3.79
C ILE A 135 -10.16 -7.84 -3.72
N GLY A 136 -10.52 -6.57 -3.87
CA GLY A 136 -11.86 -6.20 -4.28
C GLY A 136 -12.93 -6.27 -3.19
N ARG A 137 -14.17 -6.25 -3.66
CA ARG A 137 -15.36 -5.91 -2.87
C ARG A 137 -15.64 -6.86 -1.71
N ASP A 138 -15.61 -8.17 -1.97
CA ASP A 138 -16.00 -9.16 -0.97
C ASP A 138 -14.93 -9.34 0.10
N PHE A 139 -13.65 -9.08 -0.22
CA PHE A 139 -12.58 -9.00 0.76
C PHE A 139 -12.86 -7.88 1.78
N TRP A 140 -13.16 -6.66 1.33
CA TRP A 140 -13.42 -5.54 2.23
C TRP A 140 -14.69 -5.71 3.05
N ARG A 141 -15.76 -6.26 2.46
CA ARG A 141 -16.96 -6.64 3.22
C ARG A 141 -16.64 -7.62 4.34
N PHE A 142 -15.87 -8.66 4.02
CA PHE A 142 -15.45 -9.65 5.01
C PHE A 142 -14.55 -9.01 6.08
N TYR A 143 -13.55 -8.24 5.67
CA TYR A 143 -12.65 -7.49 6.56
C TYR A 143 -13.44 -6.68 7.60
N LEU A 144 -14.40 -5.86 7.16
CA LEU A 144 -15.18 -4.97 8.04
C LEU A 144 -16.13 -5.72 8.98
N THR A 145 -16.56 -6.93 8.62
CA THR A 145 -17.54 -7.71 9.38
C THR A 145 -16.93 -8.81 10.24
N SER A 146 -15.63 -9.04 10.14
CA SER A 146 -14.93 -10.05 10.93
C SER A 146 -14.55 -9.49 12.29
N ASP A 147 -14.83 -10.22 13.37
CA ASP A 147 -14.46 -9.87 14.75
C ASP A 147 -14.85 -8.43 15.15
N ASP A 148 -16.07 -8.01 14.78
CA ASP A 148 -16.65 -6.67 15.02
C ASP A 148 -15.72 -5.53 14.58
N ARG A 149 -14.90 -5.78 13.55
CA ARG A 149 -13.81 -4.88 13.14
C ARG A 149 -14.28 -3.49 12.74
N ARG A 150 -15.43 -3.34 12.09
CA ARG A 150 -15.98 -2.00 11.78
C ARG A 150 -16.18 -1.18 13.05
N GLU A 151 -16.78 -1.75 14.09
CA GLU A 151 -17.04 -1.06 15.36
C GLU A 151 -15.73 -0.70 16.05
N ARG A 152 -14.77 -1.63 16.05
CA ARG A 152 -13.42 -1.39 16.57
C ARG A 152 -12.73 -0.25 15.81
N LEU A 153 -12.73 -0.25 14.48
CA LEU A 153 -12.15 0.83 13.67
C LEU A 153 -12.84 2.17 13.91
N TYR A 154 -14.17 2.19 13.95
CA TYR A 154 -14.93 3.41 14.20
C TYR A 154 -14.63 4.01 15.57
N SER A 155 -14.35 3.18 16.58
CA SER A 155 -13.93 3.66 17.91
C SER A 155 -12.54 4.32 17.91
N LEU A 156 -11.74 4.10 16.86
CA LEU A 156 -10.42 4.71 16.70
C LEU A 156 -10.48 6.01 15.91
N PHE A 157 -11.47 6.17 15.03
CA PHE A 157 -11.58 7.33 14.15
C PHE A 157 -12.13 8.56 14.86
N ASP A 158 -11.64 9.73 14.41
CA ASP A 158 -12.33 10.99 14.63
C ASP A 158 -13.35 11.17 13.50
N MET A 159 -14.63 10.97 13.80
CA MET A 159 -15.70 10.98 12.78
C MET A 159 -16.02 12.38 12.24
N ASP A 160 -15.49 13.43 12.87
CA ASP A 160 -15.61 14.81 12.39
C ASP A 160 -14.49 15.21 11.44
N MET A 161 -13.35 14.52 11.49
CA MET A 161 -12.18 14.72 10.64
C MET A 161 -12.44 14.26 9.19
N GLU A 162 -11.89 15.00 8.23
CA GLU A 162 -11.79 14.56 6.84
C GLU A 162 -10.46 13.83 6.62
N TYR A 163 -10.54 12.56 6.22
CA TYR A 163 -9.39 11.74 5.86
C TYR A 163 -9.22 11.71 4.34
N VAL A 164 -7.99 11.60 3.82
CA VAL A 164 -7.77 11.34 2.39
C VAL A 164 -7.89 9.85 2.09
N ASP A 165 -8.42 9.48 0.92
CA ASP A 165 -8.44 8.06 0.53
C ASP A 165 -7.02 7.50 0.43
N ALA A 166 -6.68 6.53 1.28
CA ALA A 166 -5.37 5.88 1.28
C ALA A 166 -5.07 5.16 -0.06
N TYR A 167 -6.11 4.86 -0.86
CA TYR A 167 -6.00 4.35 -2.22
C TYR A 167 -5.44 5.37 -3.24
N ILE A 168 -5.18 6.63 -2.83
CA ILE A 168 -4.47 7.62 -3.67
C ILE A 168 -3.16 7.07 -4.26
N THR A 169 -2.53 6.09 -3.59
CA THR A 169 -1.31 5.40 -4.03
C THR A 169 -1.57 4.05 -4.69
N ARG A 170 -2.82 3.58 -4.75
CA ARG A 170 -3.22 2.25 -5.20
C ARG A 170 -4.43 2.26 -6.15
N PRO A 171 -4.42 3.08 -7.21
CA PRO A 171 -5.61 3.38 -8.01
C PRO A 171 -6.00 2.29 -9.02
N TYR A 172 -5.23 1.19 -9.15
CA TYR A 172 -5.34 0.28 -10.29
C TYR A 172 -5.90 -1.09 -9.93
N MET A 173 -5.17 -1.93 -9.18
CA MET A 173 -5.43 -3.36 -9.12
C MET A 173 -6.81 -3.69 -8.54
N ASP A 174 -7.20 -3.01 -7.48
CA ASP A 174 -8.43 -3.29 -6.74
C ASP A 174 -9.68 -2.61 -7.35
N PHE A 175 -9.54 -1.73 -8.34
CA PHE A 175 -10.64 -0.94 -8.93
C PHE A 175 -11.22 -1.54 -10.21
N GLU A 176 -12.54 -1.43 -10.43
CA GLU A 176 -13.20 -1.87 -11.68
C GLU A 176 -12.77 -1.00 -12.87
N ASP A 177 -12.81 0.32 -12.70
CA ASP A 177 -12.40 1.26 -13.75
C ASP A 177 -10.87 1.37 -13.81
N LYS A 178 -10.26 0.61 -14.72
CA LYS A 178 -8.83 0.68 -14.98
C LYS A 178 -8.41 1.95 -15.73
N GLY A 179 -9.33 2.64 -16.40
CA GLY A 179 -9.07 3.88 -17.13
C GLY A 179 -8.76 5.04 -16.19
N PHE A 180 -9.47 5.12 -15.06
CA PHE A 180 -9.19 6.09 -14.00
C PHE A 180 -7.74 6.05 -13.51
N ALA A 181 -7.13 4.86 -13.39
CA ALA A 181 -5.75 4.76 -12.94
C ALA A 181 -4.77 5.50 -13.86
N VAL A 182 -4.97 5.43 -15.18
CA VAL A 182 -4.08 6.08 -16.16
C VAL A 182 -4.10 7.60 -16.00
N SER A 183 -5.29 8.20 -15.90
CA SER A 183 -5.42 9.63 -15.66
C SER A 183 -4.95 10.02 -14.25
N HIS A 184 -5.19 9.18 -13.25
CA HIS A 184 -4.75 9.42 -11.87
C HIS A 184 -3.23 9.41 -11.74
N PHE A 185 -2.51 8.44 -12.29
CA PHE A 185 -1.04 8.45 -12.26
C PHE A 185 -0.46 9.64 -13.01
N LYS A 186 -1.05 10.02 -14.15
CA LYS A 186 -0.67 11.27 -14.84
C LYS A 186 -0.88 12.50 -13.95
N ASN A 187 -1.98 12.53 -13.20
CA ASN A 187 -2.26 13.60 -12.24
C ASN A 187 -1.25 13.61 -11.09
N MET A 188 -0.91 12.43 -10.53
CA MET A 188 0.05 12.30 -9.43
C MET A 188 1.46 12.79 -9.81
N LYS A 189 1.88 12.64 -11.08
CA LYS A 189 3.18 13.17 -11.54
C LYS A 189 3.36 14.68 -11.31
N ARG A 190 2.27 15.45 -11.13
CA ARG A 190 2.33 16.87 -10.72
C ARG A 190 3.01 17.07 -9.37
N ILE A 191 2.91 16.10 -8.46
CA ILE A 191 3.45 16.17 -7.10
C ILE A 191 4.97 16.32 -7.11
N TRP A 192 5.65 15.60 -8.00
CA TRP A 192 7.11 15.53 -8.07
C TRP A 192 7.71 16.16 -9.33
N ASN A 193 6.90 16.87 -10.12
CA ASN A 193 7.37 17.55 -11.33
C ASN A 193 8.43 18.61 -11.02
N GLU A 194 9.61 18.49 -11.62
CA GLU A 194 10.77 19.38 -11.42
C GLU A 194 11.20 19.50 -9.94
N ARG A 195 10.91 18.48 -9.12
CA ARG A 195 11.30 18.45 -7.70
C ARG A 195 12.58 17.64 -7.49
N ASP A 196 13.38 18.10 -6.54
CA ASP A 196 14.45 17.29 -5.94
C ASP A 196 13.81 16.31 -4.94
N ILE A 197 13.98 15.01 -5.16
CA ILE A 197 13.34 13.93 -4.39
C ILE A 197 14.36 13.23 -3.49
N VAL A 198 13.94 12.94 -2.25
CA VAL A 198 14.61 11.97 -1.38
C VAL A 198 13.67 10.79 -1.14
N PHE A 199 13.99 9.65 -1.73
CA PHE A 199 13.34 8.40 -1.40
C PHE A 199 13.82 7.85 -0.07
N VAL A 200 12.89 7.39 0.76
CA VAL A 200 13.16 6.59 1.95
C VAL A 200 12.41 5.27 1.79
N GLU A 201 13.12 4.22 1.43
CA GLU A 201 12.52 2.98 0.96
C GLU A 201 13.28 1.73 1.41
N GLY A 202 12.60 0.59 1.45
CA GLY A 202 13.25 -0.70 1.65
C GLY A 202 14.22 -1.03 0.51
N GLU A 203 15.32 -1.74 0.81
CA GLU A 203 16.39 -2.08 -0.16
C GLU A 203 15.93 -2.79 -1.45
N PHE A 204 14.74 -3.42 -1.44
CA PHE A 204 14.15 -4.11 -2.59
C PHE A 204 12.89 -3.43 -3.15
N SER A 205 12.51 -2.25 -2.62
CA SER A 205 11.37 -1.46 -3.13
C SER A 205 11.67 -0.90 -4.51
N ARG A 206 12.83 -0.24 -4.67
CA ARG A 206 13.35 0.26 -5.95
C ARG A 206 12.34 1.12 -6.71
N LEU A 207 11.73 2.08 -6.02
CA LEU A 207 10.77 3.02 -6.59
C LEU A 207 11.29 3.65 -7.88
N GLY A 208 10.49 3.62 -8.95
CA GLY A 208 10.81 4.19 -10.26
C GLY A 208 11.76 3.37 -11.13
N VAL A 209 12.50 2.41 -10.57
CA VAL A 209 13.47 1.63 -11.35
C VAL A 209 12.76 0.82 -12.44
N GLY A 210 13.24 0.92 -13.68
CA GLY A 210 12.67 0.22 -14.83
C GLY A 210 11.30 0.72 -15.31
N ASN A 211 10.87 1.91 -14.87
CA ASN A 211 9.66 2.56 -15.38
C ASN A 211 9.78 4.09 -15.39
N ASP A 212 8.74 4.75 -15.90
CA ASP A 212 8.67 6.20 -16.10
C ASP A 212 7.89 6.93 -14.99
N LEU A 213 7.64 6.35 -13.81
CA LEU A 213 6.77 7.00 -12.80
C LEU A 213 7.32 8.34 -12.29
N PHE A 214 8.64 8.44 -12.14
CA PHE A 214 9.35 9.61 -11.58
C PHE A 214 10.30 10.27 -12.59
N ASP A 215 10.07 10.08 -13.89
CA ASP A 215 10.93 10.60 -14.97
C ASP A 215 10.94 12.13 -15.08
N ASN A 216 9.91 12.80 -14.55
CA ASN A 216 9.77 14.24 -14.50
C ASN A 216 10.29 14.86 -13.19
N ALA A 217 10.97 14.08 -12.35
CA ALA A 217 11.71 14.58 -11.21
C ALA A 217 12.98 15.31 -11.67
N LYS A 218 13.38 16.35 -10.94
CA LYS A 218 14.62 17.09 -11.24
C LYS A 218 15.86 16.30 -10.80
N SER A 219 15.81 15.68 -9.61
CA SER A 219 16.86 14.80 -9.11
C SER A 219 16.31 13.78 -8.12
N ILE A 220 17.01 12.67 -7.95
CA ILE A 220 16.63 11.58 -7.05
C ILE A 220 17.82 11.19 -6.17
N LYS A 221 17.57 11.13 -4.86
CA LYS A 221 18.45 10.51 -3.86
C LYS A 221 17.70 9.41 -3.11
N ARG A 222 18.42 8.41 -2.60
CA ARG A 222 17.82 7.25 -1.90
C ARG A 222 18.50 6.98 -0.56
N ILE A 223 17.70 6.96 0.49
CA ILE A 223 18.04 6.40 1.79
C ILE A 223 17.45 5.00 1.82
N LEU A 224 18.30 3.98 1.65
CA LEU A 224 17.86 2.59 1.71
C LEU A 224 17.78 2.12 3.15
N CYS A 225 16.66 1.51 3.47
CA CYS A 225 16.31 0.98 4.79
C CYS A 225 16.10 -0.54 4.71
N PRO A 226 15.99 -1.23 5.86
CA PRO A 226 15.67 -2.65 5.87
C PRO A 226 14.37 -2.96 5.12
N ALA A 227 14.35 -4.03 4.33
CA ALA A 227 13.15 -4.47 3.61
C ALA A 227 12.02 -4.94 4.55
N LYS A 228 12.35 -5.27 5.80
CA LYS A 228 11.43 -5.68 6.86
C LYS A 228 11.87 -5.11 8.20
N HIS A 229 10.92 -4.95 9.12
CA HIS A 229 11.14 -4.46 10.48
C HIS A 229 11.87 -3.10 10.53
N ALA A 230 11.62 -2.24 9.53
CA ALA A 230 12.27 -0.95 9.42
C ALA A 230 12.02 -0.04 10.63
N TYR A 231 10.92 -0.26 11.38
CA TYR A 231 10.66 0.45 12.62
C TYR A 231 11.76 0.25 13.69
N SER A 232 12.44 -0.91 13.68
CA SER A 232 13.57 -1.16 14.60
C SER A 232 14.77 -0.23 14.38
N LYS A 233 14.81 0.48 13.24
CA LYS A 233 15.85 1.42 12.84
C LYS A 233 15.32 2.86 12.73
N TYR A 234 14.15 3.13 13.28
CA TYR A 234 13.43 4.40 13.09
C TYR A 234 14.27 5.63 13.42
N ASP A 235 14.96 5.61 14.57
CA ASP A 235 15.77 6.75 15.03
C ASP A 235 16.94 7.04 14.08
N GLU A 236 17.60 6.00 13.57
CA GLU A 236 18.68 6.15 12.59
C GLU A 236 18.13 6.70 11.26
N ILE A 237 16.98 6.20 10.81
CA ILE A 237 16.32 6.64 9.58
C ILE A 237 15.98 8.12 9.65
N ILE A 238 15.29 8.56 10.70
CA ILE A 238 14.86 9.96 10.82
C ILE A 238 16.08 10.89 10.98
N ASP A 239 17.15 10.45 11.65
CA ASP A 239 18.37 11.25 11.80
C ASP A 239 19.11 11.45 10.47
N PHE A 240 19.06 10.49 9.55
CA PHE A 240 19.57 10.70 8.19
C PHE A 240 18.66 11.63 7.37
N CYS A 241 17.35 11.54 7.54
CA CYS A 241 16.40 12.41 6.86
C CYS A 241 16.57 13.88 7.30
N LYS A 242 16.81 14.14 8.60
CA LYS A 242 17.06 15.49 9.14
C LYS A 242 18.24 16.22 8.49
N LYS A 243 19.20 15.48 7.91
CA LYS A 243 20.41 16.04 7.27
C LYS A 243 20.20 16.45 5.81
N GLN A 244 19.04 16.17 5.23
CA GLN A 244 18.74 16.52 3.83
C GLN A 244 18.27 17.97 3.69
N ASP A 245 18.23 18.44 2.45
CA ASP A 245 17.76 19.78 2.11
C ASP A 245 16.27 19.95 2.44
N LYS A 246 15.91 21.09 3.04
CA LYS A 246 14.54 21.41 3.48
C LYS A 246 13.54 21.51 2.33
N GLU A 247 13.99 21.86 1.13
CA GLU A 247 13.13 22.01 -0.06
C GLU A 247 12.87 20.67 -0.78
N SER A 248 13.62 19.63 -0.41
CA SER A 248 13.44 18.29 -0.98
C SER A 248 12.08 17.72 -0.64
N LEU A 249 11.47 17.04 -1.61
CA LEU A 249 10.28 16.24 -1.38
C LEU A 249 10.69 14.85 -0.86
N PHE A 250 10.28 14.52 0.35
CA PHE A 250 10.42 13.15 0.85
C PHE A 250 9.31 12.28 0.30
N ILE A 251 9.71 11.17 -0.33
CA ILE A 251 8.80 10.16 -0.84
C ILE A 251 9.14 8.83 -0.16
N ILE A 252 8.19 8.27 0.59
CA ILE A 252 8.47 7.21 1.56
C ILE A 252 7.69 5.95 1.21
N ALA A 253 8.38 4.81 1.12
CA ALA A 253 7.79 3.48 0.91
C ALA A 253 8.43 2.46 1.87
N LEU A 254 7.95 2.49 3.12
CA LEU A 254 8.58 1.78 4.25
C LEU A 254 7.57 1.17 5.24
N GLY A 255 6.40 0.77 4.75
CA GLY A 255 5.34 0.16 5.58
C GLY A 255 4.91 1.08 6.74
N PRO A 256 4.59 0.54 7.93
CA PRO A 256 4.17 1.32 9.10
C PRO A 256 5.15 2.42 9.52
N ALA A 257 6.45 2.23 9.27
CA ALA A 257 7.44 3.27 9.55
C ALA A 257 7.26 4.50 8.64
N ALA A 258 6.70 4.33 7.43
CA ALA A 258 6.41 5.44 6.53
C ALA A 258 5.33 6.38 7.08
N THR A 259 4.28 5.82 7.67
CA THR A 259 3.19 6.58 8.29
C THR A 259 3.74 7.52 9.38
N LEU A 260 4.59 7.00 10.26
CA LEU A 260 5.21 7.77 11.33
C LEU A 260 6.22 8.77 10.78
N LEU A 261 7.07 8.34 9.85
CA LEU A 261 8.13 9.18 9.30
C LEU A 261 7.57 10.37 8.51
N ALA A 262 6.48 10.19 7.77
CA ALA A 262 5.82 11.29 7.07
C ALA A 262 5.29 12.35 8.06
N CYS A 263 4.76 11.91 9.19
CA CYS A 263 4.29 12.80 10.26
C CYS A 263 5.46 13.54 10.92
N ASP A 264 6.47 12.82 11.40
CA ASP A 264 7.58 13.43 12.13
C ASP A 264 8.40 14.37 11.22
N LEU A 265 8.60 14.02 9.94
CA LEU A 265 9.28 14.91 8.98
C LEU A 265 8.47 16.18 8.70
N HIS A 266 7.14 16.06 8.65
CA HIS A 266 6.25 17.22 8.54
C HIS A 266 6.41 18.16 9.74
N GLU A 267 6.42 17.63 10.98
CA GLU A 267 6.63 18.43 12.18
C GLU A 267 8.01 19.09 12.23
N LEU A 268 9.00 18.46 11.59
CA LEU A 268 10.33 19.04 11.41
C LEU A 268 10.38 20.10 10.29
N GLY A 269 9.29 20.34 9.56
CA GLY A 269 9.19 21.35 8.49
C GLY A 269 9.64 20.85 7.12
N PHE A 270 9.65 19.54 6.87
CA PHE A 270 9.80 18.98 5.54
C PHE A 270 8.44 18.68 4.91
N GLN A 271 8.38 18.58 3.59
CA GLN A 271 7.24 17.94 2.91
C GLN A 271 7.53 16.45 2.75
N ALA A 272 6.67 15.58 3.30
CA ALA A 272 6.85 14.13 3.27
C ALA A 272 5.56 13.39 2.89
N LEU A 273 5.69 12.43 1.97
CA LEU A 273 4.57 11.66 1.45
C LEU A 273 4.83 10.16 1.64
N ASP A 274 4.01 9.52 2.47
CA ASP A 274 3.89 8.06 2.48
C ASP A 274 3.16 7.60 1.20
N ILE A 275 3.92 7.01 0.28
CA ILE A 275 3.43 6.55 -1.03
C ILE A 275 3.31 5.03 -1.16
N GLY A 276 3.78 4.26 -0.17
CA GLY A 276 3.67 2.80 -0.12
C GLY A 276 3.95 2.08 -1.46
N HIS A 277 2.98 1.27 -1.90
CA HIS A 277 3.11 0.42 -3.09
C HIS A 277 2.76 1.09 -4.43
N ILE A 278 2.83 2.42 -4.53
CA ILE A 278 2.50 3.17 -5.77
C ILE A 278 3.22 2.63 -7.02
N ASP A 279 4.49 2.28 -6.90
CA ASP A 279 5.30 1.82 -8.02
C ASP A 279 4.88 0.43 -8.51
N ILE A 280 4.47 -0.44 -7.58
CA ILE A 280 3.93 -1.76 -7.91
C ILE A 280 2.59 -1.62 -8.65
N GLU A 281 1.72 -0.73 -8.18
CA GLU A 281 0.43 -0.44 -8.81
C GLU A 281 0.62 0.18 -10.20
N TYR A 282 1.61 1.06 -10.35
CA TYR A 282 2.00 1.63 -11.64
C TYR A 282 2.52 0.54 -12.59
N GLY A 283 3.38 -0.36 -12.11
CA GLY A 283 3.87 -1.50 -12.87
C GLY A 283 2.75 -2.43 -13.35
N TRP A 284 1.78 -2.73 -12.47
CA TRP A 284 0.60 -3.51 -12.84
C TRP A 284 -0.24 -2.81 -13.90
N MET A 285 -0.44 -1.49 -13.79
CA MET A 285 -1.14 -0.69 -14.78
C MET A 285 -0.43 -0.74 -16.14
N LYS A 286 0.89 -0.48 -16.19
CA LYS A 286 1.67 -0.49 -17.44
C LYS A 286 1.65 -1.86 -18.14
N LYS A 287 1.54 -2.94 -17.36
CA LYS A 287 1.40 -4.32 -17.87
C LYS A 287 -0.05 -4.72 -18.19
N ASN A 288 -1.04 -3.84 -17.97
CA ASN A 288 -2.47 -4.17 -18.05
C ASN A 288 -2.83 -5.44 -17.24
N SER A 289 -2.22 -5.57 -16.05
CA SER A 289 -2.34 -6.76 -15.23
C SER A 289 -3.76 -6.90 -14.68
N LYS A 290 -4.31 -8.12 -14.71
CA LYS A 290 -5.61 -8.46 -14.10
C LYS A 290 -5.48 -9.14 -12.74
N ILE A 291 -4.25 -9.50 -12.37
CA ILE A 291 -3.90 -10.20 -11.14
C ILE A 291 -2.59 -9.62 -10.60
N LYS A 292 -2.39 -9.74 -9.29
CA LYS A 292 -1.16 -9.33 -8.60
C LYS A 292 -0.01 -10.26 -8.99
N VAL A 293 0.84 -9.79 -9.89
CA VAL A 293 2.02 -10.49 -10.42
C VAL A 293 3.31 -9.80 -9.96
N ALA A 294 4.41 -10.53 -10.01
CA ALA A 294 5.73 -10.02 -9.71
C ALA A 294 6.10 -8.87 -10.65
N ILE A 295 6.63 -7.80 -10.07
CA ILE A 295 7.30 -6.75 -10.83
C ILE A 295 8.78 -7.12 -10.94
N GLU A 296 9.30 -6.99 -12.15
CA GLU A 296 10.68 -7.36 -12.45
C GLU A 296 11.63 -6.53 -11.61
N ASN A 297 12.65 -7.17 -11.05
CA ASN A 297 13.68 -6.53 -10.22
C ASN A 297 13.14 -5.85 -8.95
N LYS A 298 11.92 -6.15 -8.48
CA LYS A 298 11.37 -5.55 -7.24
C LYS A 298 10.77 -6.60 -6.32
N TYR A 299 10.81 -6.32 -5.03
CA TYR A 299 10.03 -7.08 -4.06
C TYR A 299 8.54 -6.71 -4.23
N THR A 300 7.69 -7.71 -4.41
CA THR A 300 6.25 -7.52 -4.60
C THR A 300 5.50 -8.38 -3.59
N SER A 301 5.14 -7.76 -2.46
CA SER A 301 4.59 -8.49 -1.31
C SER A 301 3.29 -9.22 -1.63
N GLU A 302 2.44 -8.65 -2.49
CA GLU A 302 1.11 -9.21 -2.78
C GLU A 302 1.06 -10.09 -4.04
N ALA A 303 2.20 -10.31 -4.70
CA ALA A 303 2.28 -11.12 -5.90
C ALA A 303 2.25 -12.63 -5.60
N LYS A 304 1.54 -13.38 -6.44
CA LYS A 304 1.34 -14.83 -6.26
C LYS A 304 2.43 -15.71 -6.90
N ASP A 305 3.33 -15.11 -7.67
CA ASP A 305 4.32 -15.74 -8.56
C ASP A 305 5.76 -15.46 -8.12
N GLY A 306 6.06 -15.70 -6.84
CA GLY A 306 7.42 -15.56 -6.31
C GLY A 306 7.86 -14.11 -6.08
N GLY A 307 6.92 -13.14 -6.07
CA GLY A 307 7.21 -11.72 -5.77
C GLY A 307 7.95 -11.46 -4.46
N ARG A 308 7.87 -12.40 -3.52
CA ARG A 308 8.54 -12.34 -2.21
C ARG A 308 9.92 -12.98 -2.18
N ASP A 309 10.36 -13.56 -3.30
CA ASP A 309 11.66 -14.22 -3.41
C ASP A 309 12.77 -13.17 -3.46
N ILE A 310 13.57 -13.12 -2.39
CA ILE A 310 14.68 -12.18 -2.26
C ILE A 310 15.82 -12.55 -3.22
N ASP A 311 16.06 -13.85 -3.46
CA ASP A 311 17.15 -14.31 -4.33
C ASP A 311 16.91 -13.87 -5.77
N ARG A 312 15.64 -13.79 -6.19
CA ARG A 312 15.25 -13.25 -7.50
C ARG A 312 15.65 -11.79 -7.68
N VAL A 313 15.59 -10.99 -6.62
CA VAL A 313 15.76 -9.52 -6.72
C VAL A 313 17.14 -9.07 -6.27
N SER A 314 17.85 -9.86 -5.47
CA SER A 314 19.15 -9.51 -4.88
C SER A 314 20.27 -9.37 -5.91
N SER A 315 20.18 -10.07 -7.05
CA SER A 315 21.21 -10.08 -8.10
C SER A 315 21.15 -8.89 -9.08
N PHE A 316 20.07 -8.12 -9.05
CA PHE A 316 19.89 -6.96 -9.92
C PHE A 316 20.94 -5.87 -9.65
N LYS A 317 21.49 -5.31 -10.73
CA LYS A 317 22.43 -4.18 -10.68
C LYS A 317 22.02 -3.16 -11.73
N ASP A 318 21.93 -1.91 -11.32
CA ASP A 318 21.63 -0.78 -12.18
C ASP A 318 22.47 0.42 -11.73
N ALA A 319 23.28 0.96 -12.65
CA ALA A 319 24.26 1.98 -12.31
C ALA A 319 23.61 3.32 -11.91
N ASP A 320 22.48 3.67 -12.54
CA ASP A 320 21.75 4.89 -12.21
C ASP A 320 21.13 4.77 -10.81
N TYR A 321 20.42 3.67 -10.53
CA TYR A 321 19.90 3.35 -9.20
C TYR A 321 20.98 3.38 -8.12
N GLU A 322 22.11 2.71 -8.34
CA GLU A 322 23.19 2.67 -7.34
C GLU A 322 23.83 4.06 -7.12
N SER A 323 23.91 4.89 -8.17
CA SER A 323 24.44 6.27 -8.06
C SER A 323 23.54 7.19 -7.25
N GLN A 324 22.23 6.89 -7.16
CA GLN A 324 21.25 7.66 -6.39
C GLN A 324 21.29 7.33 -4.89
N ILE A 325 21.96 6.24 -4.47
CA ILE A 325 21.97 5.81 -3.07
C ILE A 325 22.96 6.63 -2.26
N VAL A 326 22.46 7.37 -1.27
CA VAL A 326 23.29 8.20 -0.38
C VAL A 326 23.63 7.49 0.94
N VAL A 327 22.81 6.54 1.37
CA VAL A 327 23.06 5.72 2.56
C VAL A 327 22.29 4.39 2.50
N LYS A 328 22.85 3.34 3.11
CA LYS A 328 22.20 2.04 3.35
C LYS A 328 22.17 1.75 4.85
N ILE A 329 21.00 1.83 5.47
CA ILE A 329 20.74 1.51 6.88
C ILE A 329 20.36 0.04 6.96
N LYS A 330 21.02 -0.72 7.86
CA LYS A 330 20.89 -2.17 7.99
C LYS A 330 20.29 -2.59 9.32
#